data_AF-A0AA41KHE8-F1
#
_entry.id   AF-A0AA41KHE8-F1
#
_cell.length_a   1.000
_cell.length_b   1.000
_cell.length_c   1.000
_cell.angle_alpha   90.00
_cell.angle_beta   90.00
_cell.angle_gamma   90.00
#
_symmetry.space_group_name_H-M   'P 1'
#
loop_
_entity.id
_entity.type
_entity.pdbx_description
1 polymer ?
#
loop_
_entity_poly.entity_id
_entity_poly.type
_entity_poly.pdbx_seq_one_letter_code
_entity_poly.pdbx_strand_id
1 'polypeptide(L)'
;MVLPQLFGLVLLAVGGYLLVGGSRELRTVFHVLRNDPVPIRDLDGYTGPVEITGTAVADEDAGTVTAPFTGSECLAYTYEVEELRSSGKHSNWETLDQGQAGVDFVVDDGSDRVRVNPDGADVRFESHSVTVPPGTELPDRLAAYVERTPGVDAQDGTVNLLVTELSVGNRQRFTEQRLDAGEQVYVYGLARRGPATEWGSNLVDAVVGDGDGTPVFVISDTSERGTAWRIARGGLWRAVLGTVVAGFGLVFLLSGLW
;
A
#
# COMPACT_ATOMS: atom_id res chain seq x y z
N MET A 1 22.77 29.66 -36.03
CA MET A 1 21.82 28.52 -36.08
C MET A 1 22.03 27.50 -34.95
N VAL A 2 22.71 27.86 -33.85
CA VAL A 2 23.06 26.91 -32.76
C VAL A 2 22.04 26.86 -31.61
N LEU A 3 21.20 27.88 -31.46
CA LEU A 3 20.23 27.96 -30.36
C LEU A 3 19.22 26.79 -30.30
N PRO A 4 18.58 26.34 -31.40
CA PRO A 4 17.68 25.19 -31.36
C PRO A 4 18.42 23.88 -31.06
N GLN A 5 19.67 23.75 -31.51
CA GLN A 5 20.49 22.56 -31.24
C GLN A 5 20.91 22.49 -29.77
N LEU A 6 21.29 23.62 -29.17
CA LEU A 6 21.57 23.72 -27.74
C LEU A 6 20.34 23.39 -26.90
N PHE A 7 19.15 23.85 -27.30
CA PHE A 7 17.90 23.49 -26.64
C PHE A 7 17.61 21.99 -26.77
N GLY A 8 17.83 21.40 -27.94
CA GLY A 8 17.72 19.95 -28.16
C GLY A 8 18.65 19.12 -27.26
N LEU A 9 19.90 19.56 -27.07
CA LEU A 9 20.86 18.91 -26.16
C LEU A 9 20.40 18.97 -24.69
N VAL A 10 19.85 20.11 -24.24
CA VAL A 10 19.31 20.25 -22.88
C VAL A 10 18.13 19.30 -22.68
N LEU A 11 17.19 19.24 -23.64
CA LEU A 11 16.06 18.32 -23.58
C LEU A 11 16.53 16.85 -23.57
N LEU A 12 17.53 16.48 -24.36
CA LEU A 12 18.09 15.13 -24.31
C LEU A 12 18.74 14.81 -22.95
N ALA A 13 19.47 15.76 -22.36
CA ALA A 13 20.06 15.57 -21.04
C ALA A 13 18.99 15.37 -19.95
N VAL A 14 17.94 16.20 -19.96
CA VAL A 14 16.80 16.07 -19.03
C VAL A 14 16.05 14.76 -19.26
N GLY A 15 15.72 14.42 -20.51
CA GLY A 15 15.06 13.17 -20.87
C GLY A 15 15.88 11.94 -20.46
N GLY A 16 17.19 11.96 -20.71
CA GLY A 16 18.12 10.91 -20.28
C GLY A 16 18.19 10.77 -18.76
N TYR A 17 18.24 11.87 -18.02
CA TYR A 17 18.20 11.84 -16.54
C TYR A 17 16.91 11.21 -16.02
N LEU A 18 15.74 11.60 -16.57
CA LEU A 18 14.44 11.04 -16.20
C LEU A 18 14.35 9.54 -16.52
N LEU A 19 14.87 9.10 -17.66
CA LEU A 19 14.93 7.69 -18.05
C LEU A 19 15.83 6.87 -17.12
N VAL A 20 16.99 7.41 -16.72
CA VAL A 20 17.88 6.74 -15.75
C VAL A 20 17.21 6.64 -14.38
N GLY A 21 16.51 7.67 -13.93
CA GLY A 21 15.72 7.63 -12.69
C GLY A 21 14.62 6.58 -12.75
N GLY A 22 13.76 6.65 -13.77
CA GLY A 22 12.64 5.72 -13.95
C GLY A 22 13.08 4.27 -14.16
N SER A 23 14.17 4.03 -14.88
CA SER A 23 14.70 2.67 -15.10
C SER A 23 15.32 2.05 -13.85
N ARG A 24 15.92 2.85 -12.95
CA ARG A 24 16.38 2.36 -11.64
C ARG A 24 15.21 1.89 -10.79
N GLU A 25 14.14 2.68 -10.74
CA GLU A 25 12.92 2.32 -10.00
C GLU A 25 12.23 1.09 -10.60
N LEU A 26 12.11 1.02 -11.93
CA LEU A 26 11.49 -0.13 -12.61
C LEU A 26 12.32 -1.41 -12.51
N ARG A 27 13.66 -1.33 -12.45
CA ARG A 27 14.52 -2.51 -12.26
C ARG A 27 14.28 -3.18 -10.92
N THR A 28 14.05 -2.38 -9.89
CA THR A 28 13.71 -2.86 -8.56
C THR A 28 12.38 -3.62 -8.58
N VAL A 29 11.35 -3.07 -9.24
CA VAL A 29 10.06 -3.75 -9.45
C VAL A 29 10.22 -5.04 -10.24
N PHE A 30 11.04 -5.02 -11.29
CA PHE A 30 11.30 -6.19 -12.13
C PHE A 30 12.05 -7.30 -11.39
N HIS A 31 12.84 -6.98 -10.37
CA HIS A 31 13.49 -7.99 -9.54
C HIS A 31 12.50 -8.65 -8.58
N VAL A 32 11.56 -7.88 -8.01
CA VAL A 32 10.43 -8.40 -7.23
C VAL A 32 9.56 -9.30 -8.09
N LEU A 33 9.17 -8.85 -9.28
CA LEU A 33 8.25 -9.54 -10.21
C LEU A 33 8.78 -10.80 -10.91
N ARG A 34 10.05 -11.17 -10.71
CA ARG A 34 10.71 -12.22 -11.50
C ARG A 34 11.35 -13.30 -10.65
N ASN A 35 11.29 -13.18 -9.32
CA ASN A 35 11.65 -14.27 -8.44
C ASN A 35 10.36 -15.06 -8.19
N ASP A 36 10.42 -16.37 -8.36
CA ASP A 36 9.28 -17.22 -8.01
C ASP A 36 9.21 -17.35 -6.47
N PRO A 37 7.99 -17.51 -5.91
CA PRO A 37 7.82 -17.82 -4.48
C PRO A 37 8.73 -18.97 -4.04
N VAL A 38 9.41 -18.78 -2.92
CA VAL A 38 10.28 -19.80 -2.32
C VAL A 38 9.42 -20.65 -1.35
N PRO A 39 9.48 -21.99 -1.40
CA PRO A 39 8.82 -22.83 -0.40
C PRO A 39 9.29 -22.47 1.01
N ILE A 40 8.36 -22.39 1.97
CA ILE A 40 8.67 -21.93 3.33
C ILE A 40 9.71 -22.82 4.01
N ARG A 41 9.70 -24.13 3.71
CA ARG A 41 10.69 -25.10 4.23
C ARG A 41 12.14 -24.74 3.94
N ASP A 42 12.40 -23.99 2.88
CA ASP A 42 13.76 -23.60 2.46
C ASP A 42 14.24 -22.34 3.21
N LEU A 43 13.38 -21.75 4.05
CA LEU A 43 13.70 -20.55 4.84
C LEU A 43 14.42 -20.87 6.14
N ASP A 44 14.60 -22.13 6.51
CA ASP A 44 15.28 -22.50 7.75
C ASP A 44 16.72 -21.98 7.78
N GLY A 45 17.01 -21.06 8.71
CA GLY A 45 18.29 -20.36 8.80
C GLY A 45 18.62 -19.45 7.60
N TYR A 46 17.69 -19.23 6.68
CA TYR A 46 17.86 -18.34 5.53
C TYR A 46 17.88 -16.87 5.96
N THR A 47 18.59 -16.04 5.20
CA THR A 47 18.57 -14.59 5.38
C THR A 47 18.68 -13.92 4.02
N GLY A 48 17.72 -13.07 3.70
CA GLY A 48 17.64 -12.39 2.41
C GLY A 48 16.21 -12.08 1.99
N PRO A 49 16.03 -11.40 0.84
CA PRO A 49 14.70 -11.17 0.27
C PRO A 49 13.98 -12.48 0.00
N VAL A 50 12.72 -12.57 0.39
CA VAL A 50 11.87 -13.73 0.16
C VAL A 50 10.50 -13.30 -0.35
N GLU A 51 9.91 -14.20 -1.11
CA GLU A 51 8.53 -14.14 -1.55
C GLU A 51 7.86 -15.44 -1.11
N ILE A 52 6.79 -15.33 -0.32
CA ILE A 52 6.04 -16.47 0.20
C ILE A 52 4.55 -16.26 -0.05
N THR A 53 3.83 -17.37 -0.17
CA THR A 53 2.38 -17.38 -0.26
C THR A 53 1.85 -18.54 0.58
N GLY A 54 0.76 -18.31 1.30
CA GLY A 54 0.15 -19.34 2.13
C GLY A 54 -1.12 -18.85 2.79
N THR A 55 -1.61 -19.62 3.74
CA THR A 55 -2.74 -19.24 4.60
C THR A 55 -2.21 -18.47 5.81
N ALA A 56 -2.79 -17.32 6.10
CA ALA A 56 -2.47 -16.54 7.28
C ALA A 56 -3.09 -17.19 8.54
N VAL A 57 -2.30 -17.36 9.59
CA VAL A 57 -2.68 -18.01 10.84
C VAL A 57 -2.26 -17.10 11.99
N ALA A 58 -3.11 -16.99 13.01
CA ALA A 58 -2.75 -16.25 14.21
C ALA A 58 -1.53 -16.88 14.91
N ASP A 59 -0.56 -16.05 15.29
CA ASP A 59 0.50 -16.50 16.19
C ASP A 59 -0.09 -16.64 17.60
N GLU A 60 0.18 -17.77 18.26
CA GLU A 60 -0.39 -18.08 19.58
C GLU A 60 0.05 -17.09 20.66
N ASP A 61 1.24 -16.50 20.52
CA ASP A 61 1.79 -15.55 21.48
C ASP A 61 1.28 -14.12 21.23
N ALA A 62 0.99 -13.77 19.98
CA ALA A 62 0.62 -12.40 19.58
C ALA A 62 -0.90 -12.17 19.51
N GLY A 63 -1.69 -13.20 19.21
CA GLY A 63 -3.16 -13.12 19.15
C GLY A 63 -3.67 -12.38 17.91
N THR A 64 -4.54 -11.38 18.12
CA THR A 64 -5.23 -10.62 17.07
C THR A 64 -5.33 -9.14 17.43
N VAL A 65 -5.59 -8.30 16.42
CA VAL A 65 -5.97 -6.89 16.57
C VAL A 65 -7.42 -6.68 16.14
N THR A 66 -8.12 -5.77 16.82
CA THR A 66 -9.50 -5.43 16.49
C THR A 66 -9.56 -4.27 15.48
N ALA A 67 -10.13 -4.51 14.31
CA ALA A 67 -10.30 -3.48 13.29
C ALA A 67 -11.27 -2.36 13.79
N PRO A 68 -10.95 -1.07 13.58
CA PRO A 68 -11.67 0.03 14.22
C PRO A 68 -13.12 0.16 13.73
N PHE A 69 -13.39 -0.08 12.45
CA PHE A 69 -14.68 0.21 11.82
C PHE A 69 -15.63 -0.97 11.85
N THR A 70 -15.15 -2.18 11.55
CA THR A 70 -15.99 -3.39 11.59
C THR A 70 -15.97 -4.07 12.94
N GLY A 71 -14.85 -3.98 13.68
CA GLY A 71 -14.66 -4.70 14.92
C GLY A 71 -14.37 -6.16 14.81
N SER A 72 -13.97 -6.59 13.62
CA SER A 72 -13.50 -7.93 13.42
C SER A 72 -12.10 -8.08 14.00
N GLU A 73 -11.85 -9.22 14.63
CA GLU A 73 -10.51 -9.65 15.00
C GLU A 73 -9.76 -10.07 13.73
N CYS A 74 -8.58 -9.51 13.53
CA CYS A 74 -7.76 -9.71 12.34
C CYS A 74 -6.27 -9.70 12.71
N LEU A 75 -5.41 -10.04 11.76
CA LEU A 75 -3.95 -10.13 11.96
C LEU A 75 -3.27 -8.78 11.67
N ALA A 76 -3.80 -8.04 10.69
CA ALA A 76 -3.38 -6.69 10.37
C ALA A 76 -4.53 -5.93 9.73
N TYR A 77 -4.58 -4.62 9.91
CA TYR A 77 -5.50 -3.73 9.22
C TYR A 77 -4.85 -2.40 8.84
N THR A 78 -5.42 -1.75 7.83
CA THR A 78 -5.29 -0.31 7.61
C THR A 78 -6.67 0.32 7.48
N TYR A 79 -6.79 1.58 7.88
CA TYR A 79 -8.01 2.34 7.73
C TYR A 79 -7.71 3.75 7.22
N GLU A 80 -8.70 4.33 6.55
CA GLU A 80 -8.69 5.71 6.11
C GLU A 80 -10.09 6.33 6.28
N VAL A 81 -10.14 7.53 6.82
CA VAL A 81 -11.33 8.37 6.89
C VAL A 81 -11.12 9.58 6.00
N GLU A 82 -12.01 9.79 5.05
CA GLU A 82 -11.94 10.90 4.12
C GLU A 82 -13.23 11.72 4.13
N GLU A 83 -13.10 13.01 3.86
CA GLU A 83 -14.21 13.94 3.70
C GLU A 83 -14.20 14.57 2.30
N LEU A 84 -15.37 14.64 1.67
CA LEU A 84 -15.51 15.26 0.36
C LEU A 84 -15.58 16.79 0.49
N ARG A 85 -14.45 17.47 0.21
CA ARG A 85 -14.41 18.92 0.09
C ARG A 85 -14.86 19.36 -1.29
N SER A 86 -15.69 20.40 -1.35
CA SER A 86 -16.17 20.99 -2.60
C SER A 86 -15.77 22.46 -2.70
N SER A 87 -15.21 22.85 -3.85
CA SER A 87 -14.89 24.23 -4.19
C SER A 87 -15.40 24.55 -5.60
N GLY A 88 -16.50 25.32 -5.66
CA GLY A 88 -17.17 25.65 -6.91
C GLY A 88 -17.70 24.41 -7.64
N LYS A 89 -17.06 24.05 -8.77
CA LYS A 89 -17.42 22.88 -9.61
C LYS A 89 -16.50 21.68 -9.40
N HIS A 90 -15.53 21.78 -8.49
CA HIS A 90 -14.57 20.72 -8.22
C HIS A 90 -14.79 20.16 -6.82
N SER A 91 -14.49 18.88 -6.67
CA SER A 91 -14.52 18.21 -5.37
C SER A 91 -13.33 17.27 -5.25
N ASN A 92 -12.74 17.21 -4.07
CA ASN A 92 -11.67 16.28 -3.74
C ASN A 92 -11.96 15.62 -2.40
N TRP A 93 -11.55 14.37 -2.28
CA TRP A 93 -11.50 13.71 -0.98
C TRP A 93 -10.26 14.24 -0.24
N GLU A 94 -10.45 14.56 1.03
CA GLU A 94 -9.40 14.98 1.96
C GLU A 94 -9.37 13.99 3.12
N THR A 95 -8.22 13.37 3.35
CA THR A 95 -8.03 12.43 4.46
C THR A 95 -8.09 13.19 5.80
N LEU A 96 -9.02 12.80 6.67
CA LEU A 96 -9.18 13.33 8.02
C LEU A 96 -8.33 12.54 9.03
N ASP A 97 -8.36 11.21 8.93
CA ASP A 97 -7.54 10.31 9.75
C ASP A 97 -7.16 9.06 8.95
N GLN A 98 -6.03 8.47 9.29
CA GLN A 98 -5.58 7.21 8.71
C GLN A 98 -4.67 6.48 9.69
N GLY A 99 -4.67 5.16 9.62
CA GLY A 99 -3.82 4.37 10.49
C GLY A 99 -3.68 2.93 10.04
N GLN A 100 -2.82 2.22 10.76
CA GLN A 100 -2.62 0.79 10.60
C GLN A 100 -2.22 0.18 11.94
N ALA A 101 -2.54 -1.09 12.12
CA ALA A 101 -2.01 -1.90 13.19
C ALA A 101 -1.95 -3.36 12.74
N GLY A 102 -1.09 -4.14 13.38
CA GLY A 102 -1.01 -5.57 13.17
C GLY A 102 -0.24 -6.24 14.30
N VAL A 103 -0.30 -7.56 14.30
CA VAL A 103 0.44 -8.43 15.21
C VAL A 103 1.25 -9.41 14.37
N ASP A 104 2.32 -9.94 14.97
CA ASP A 104 3.04 -11.06 14.37
C ASP A 104 2.05 -12.19 14.07
N PHE A 105 2.16 -12.76 12.87
CA PHE A 105 1.31 -13.84 12.42
C PHE A 105 2.15 -14.90 11.70
N VAL A 106 1.54 -16.03 11.40
CA VAL A 106 2.20 -17.15 10.73
C VAL A 106 1.62 -17.32 9.33
N VAL A 107 2.47 -17.60 8.35
CA VAL A 107 2.05 -18.02 7.01
C VAL A 107 2.33 -19.51 6.89
N ASP A 108 1.32 -20.28 6.49
CA ASP A 108 1.38 -21.73 6.25
C ASP A 108 1.22 -22.01 4.75
N ASP A 109 2.26 -22.52 4.09
CA ASP A 109 2.21 -22.88 2.65
C ASP A 109 1.73 -24.33 2.41
N GLY A 110 1.33 -25.03 3.47
CA GLY A 110 0.96 -26.45 3.48
C GLY A 110 2.12 -27.42 3.63
N SER A 111 3.37 -26.95 3.53
CA SER A 111 4.58 -27.73 3.84
C SER A 111 5.17 -27.34 5.18
N ASP A 112 5.46 -26.05 5.35
CA ASP A 112 6.05 -25.47 6.54
C ASP A 112 5.47 -24.07 6.78
N ARG A 113 5.84 -23.49 7.92
CA ARG A 113 5.28 -22.27 8.47
C ARG A 113 6.38 -21.28 8.79
N VAL A 114 6.12 -20.00 8.59
CA VAL A 114 7.07 -18.91 8.92
C VAL A 114 6.35 -17.75 9.58
N ARG A 115 7.01 -17.10 10.53
CA ARG A 115 6.49 -15.89 11.18
C ARG A 115 6.65 -14.68 10.26
N VAL A 116 5.67 -13.81 10.29
CA VAL A 116 5.66 -12.52 9.60
C VAL A 116 5.37 -11.43 10.62
N ASN A 117 6.28 -10.47 10.73
CA ASN A 117 6.05 -9.24 11.48
C ASN A 117 5.52 -8.18 10.49
N PRO A 118 4.30 -7.66 10.67
CA PRO A 118 3.68 -6.74 9.71
C PRO A 118 4.16 -5.29 9.83
N ASP A 119 5.02 -4.96 10.79
CA ASP A 119 5.47 -3.59 10.99
C ASP A 119 6.25 -3.08 9.78
N GLY A 120 5.91 -1.88 9.33
CA GLY A 120 6.51 -1.26 8.14
C GLY A 120 6.00 -1.80 6.81
N ALA A 121 5.05 -2.76 6.81
CA ALA A 121 4.47 -3.27 5.57
C ALA A 121 3.63 -2.23 4.83
N ASP A 122 3.76 -2.20 3.51
CA ASP A 122 2.74 -1.66 2.61
C ASP A 122 1.63 -2.70 2.47
N VAL A 123 0.62 -2.58 3.33
CA VAL A 123 -0.54 -3.48 3.42
C VAL A 123 -1.49 -3.23 2.24
N ARG A 124 -1.90 -4.31 1.57
CA ARG A 124 -2.80 -4.27 0.40
C ARG A 124 -3.83 -5.38 0.47
N PHE A 125 -4.94 -5.10 1.15
CA PHE A 125 -6.06 -6.02 1.25
C PHE A 125 -7.28 -5.49 0.49
N GLU A 126 -8.29 -6.33 0.34
CA GLU A 126 -9.58 -5.96 -0.22
C GLU A 126 -10.21 -4.86 0.65
N SER A 127 -10.54 -3.73 0.00
CA SER A 127 -11.04 -2.56 0.69
C SER A 127 -12.55 -2.63 0.86
N HIS A 128 -12.99 -2.51 2.10
CA HIS A 128 -14.39 -2.35 2.46
C HIS A 128 -14.64 -0.90 2.86
N SER A 129 -15.54 -0.22 2.13
CA SER A 129 -15.81 1.21 2.38
C SER A 129 -17.28 1.48 2.65
N VAL A 130 -17.55 2.30 3.66
CA VAL A 130 -18.87 2.86 3.96
C VAL A 130 -18.82 4.36 3.69
N THR A 131 -19.71 4.84 2.81
CA THR A 131 -19.83 6.28 2.52
C THR A 131 -21.10 6.83 3.16
N VAL A 132 -20.94 7.87 3.98
CA VAL A 132 -22.00 8.44 4.82
C VAL A 132 -22.32 9.85 4.33
N PRO A 133 -23.56 10.11 3.86
CA PRO A 133 -23.99 11.45 3.48
C PRO A 133 -24.08 12.40 4.68
N PRO A 134 -24.04 13.72 4.45
CA PRO A 134 -24.31 14.71 5.48
C PRO A 134 -25.66 14.48 6.18
N GLY A 135 -25.73 14.75 7.48
CA GLY A 135 -26.97 14.64 8.27
C GLY A 135 -27.50 13.21 8.46
N THR A 136 -26.69 12.20 8.11
CA THR A 136 -27.03 10.79 8.33
C THR A 136 -26.40 10.31 9.62
N GLU A 137 -27.17 9.62 10.45
CA GLU A 137 -26.68 9.00 11.68
C GLU A 137 -25.63 7.91 11.35
N LEU A 138 -24.52 7.90 12.08
CA LEU A 138 -23.49 6.88 11.90
C LEU A 138 -23.92 5.56 12.55
N PRO A 139 -23.56 4.40 11.96
CA PRO A 139 -23.58 3.14 12.68
C PRO A 139 -22.80 3.25 13.99
N ASP A 140 -23.30 2.64 15.07
CA ASP A 140 -22.78 2.76 16.44
C ASP A 140 -21.25 2.71 16.53
N ARG A 141 -20.63 1.83 15.75
CA ARG A 141 -19.17 1.65 15.76
C ARG A 141 -18.41 2.81 15.13
N LEU A 142 -18.91 3.34 14.01
CA LEU A 142 -18.32 4.51 13.38
C LEU A 142 -18.55 5.75 14.24
N ALA A 143 -19.73 5.89 14.86
CA ALA A 143 -20.01 6.96 15.82
C ALA A 143 -19.01 6.92 17.00
N ALA A 144 -18.85 5.76 17.63
CA ALA A 144 -17.89 5.57 18.72
C ALA A 144 -16.44 5.79 18.30
N TYR A 145 -16.08 5.53 17.04
CA TYR A 145 -14.76 5.87 16.51
C TYR A 145 -14.60 7.40 16.37
N VAL A 146 -15.55 8.08 15.73
CA VAL A 146 -15.53 9.55 15.55
C VAL A 146 -15.46 10.28 16.89
N GLU A 147 -16.25 9.86 17.89
CA GLU A 147 -16.23 10.45 19.24
C GLU A 147 -14.87 10.36 19.95
N ARG A 148 -14.07 9.34 19.64
CA ARG A 148 -12.78 9.08 20.29
C ARG A 148 -11.58 9.61 19.49
N THR A 149 -11.78 10.08 18.26
CA THR A 149 -10.71 10.47 17.35
C THR A 149 -10.71 11.99 17.18
N PRO A 150 -9.77 12.70 17.82
CA PRO A 150 -9.61 14.14 17.60
C PRO A 150 -9.33 14.45 16.12
N GLY A 151 -10.02 15.44 15.56
CA GLY A 151 -9.84 15.86 14.16
C GLY A 151 -10.76 15.17 13.15
N VAL A 152 -11.58 14.22 13.60
CA VAL A 152 -12.69 13.68 12.80
C VAL A 152 -13.99 14.18 13.43
N ASP A 153 -14.60 15.20 12.84
CA ASP A 153 -15.91 15.68 13.26
C ASP A 153 -17.02 14.86 12.59
N ALA A 154 -18.15 14.64 13.26
CA ALA A 154 -19.29 13.96 12.65
C ALA A 154 -19.90 14.81 11.52
N GLN A 155 -20.33 14.14 10.44
CA GLN A 155 -20.99 14.78 9.28
C GLN A 155 -22.45 15.21 9.54
N ASP A 156 -22.92 15.20 10.78
CA ASP A 156 -24.32 15.33 11.17
C ASP A 156 -24.74 16.74 11.58
N GLY A 157 -23.82 17.70 11.61
CA GLY A 157 -24.13 19.08 11.99
C GLY A 157 -25.31 19.68 11.21
N THR A 158 -26.31 20.21 11.91
CA THR A 158 -27.50 20.85 11.33
C THR A 158 -27.61 22.32 11.69
N VAL A 159 -28.19 23.11 10.77
CA VAL A 159 -28.55 24.51 10.98
C VAL A 159 -30.06 24.67 10.79
N ASN A 160 -30.70 25.26 11.80
CA ASN A 160 -32.14 25.51 11.80
C ASN A 160 -32.46 26.85 11.09
N LEU A 161 -33.21 26.79 10.00
CA LEU A 161 -33.66 27.95 9.22
C LEU A 161 -35.13 28.31 9.47
N LEU A 162 -35.58 28.26 10.73
CA LEU A 162 -36.91 28.67 11.22
C LEU A 162 -38.08 27.80 10.72
N VAL A 163 -38.03 27.28 9.48
CA VAL A 163 -39.07 26.48 8.81
C VAL A 163 -38.51 25.15 8.27
N THR A 164 -37.19 24.99 8.20
CA THR A 164 -36.51 23.77 7.74
C THR A 164 -35.17 23.56 8.46
N GLU A 165 -34.75 22.31 8.64
CA GLU A 165 -33.41 21.95 9.12
C GLU A 165 -32.50 21.62 7.92
N LEU A 166 -31.33 22.25 7.82
CA LEU A 166 -30.34 21.96 6.78
C LEU A 166 -29.14 21.24 7.39
N SER A 167 -28.75 20.10 6.83
CA SER A 167 -27.51 19.42 7.16
C SER A 167 -26.32 20.16 6.55
N VAL A 168 -25.34 20.53 7.37
CA VAL A 168 -24.18 21.38 7.02
C VAL A 168 -22.85 20.61 7.05
N GLY A 169 -22.87 19.30 7.30
CA GLY A 169 -21.69 18.44 7.17
C GLY A 169 -21.30 18.15 5.71
N ASN A 170 -20.10 17.58 5.49
CA ASN A 170 -19.73 17.03 4.19
C ASN A 170 -19.83 15.50 4.21
N ARG A 171 -19.93 14.91 3.02
CA ARG A 171 -19.94 13.45 2.88
C ARG A 171 -18.62 12.88 3.37
N GLN A 172 -18.68 11.87 4.23
CA GLN A 172 -17.52 11.13 4.71
C GLN A 172 -17.46 9.73 4.13
N ARG A 173 -16.25 9.19 3.99
CA ARG A 173 -15.98 7.83 3.56
C ARG A 173 -15.03 7.18 4.57
N PHE A 174 -15.45 6.05 5.11
CA PHE A 174 -14.68 5.22 6.01
C PHE A 174 -14.26 3.97 5.25
N THR A 175 -12.96 3.79 5.04
CA THR A 175 -12.39 2.64 4.33
C THR A 175 -11.58 1.81 5.31
N GLU A 176 -11.82 0.51 5.35
CA GLU A 176 -11.06 -0.46 6.13
C GLU A 176 -10.55 -1.58 5.21
N GLN A 177 -9.32 -2.02 5.44
CA GLN A 177 -8.67 -3.16 4.79
C GLN A 177 -8.09 -4.01 5.89
N ARG A 178 -8.25 -5.33 5.82
CA ARG A 178 -7.79 -6.25 6.87
C ARG A 178 -7.37 -7.60 6.30
N LEU A 179 -6.53 -8.31 7.05
CA LEU A 179 -6.20 -9.71 6.84
C LEU A 179 -6.76 -10.52 7.99
N ASP A 180 -7.77 -11.33 7.70
CA ASP A 180 -8.40 -12.22 8.67
C ASP A 180 -7.64 -13.56 8.71
N ALA A 181 -7.64 -14.23 9.87
CA ALA A 181 -7.03 -15.55 9.98
C ALA A 181 -7.78 -16.57 9.10
N GLY A 182 -7.02 -17.38 8.35
CA GLY A 182 -7.55 -18.34 7.37
C GLY A 182 -7.60 -17.80 5.93
N GLU A 183 -7.29 -16.51 5.71
CA GLU A 183 -7.21 -15.94 4.38
C GLU A 183 -5.88 -16.27 3.69
N GLN A 184 -5.90 -16.28 2.35
CA GLN A 184 -4.68 -16.41 1.57
C GLN A 184 -3.90 -15.09 1.62
N VAL A 185 -2.60 -15.19 1.84
CA VAL A 185 -1.71 -14.04 1.92
C VAL A 185 -0.46 -14.27 1.09
N TYR A 186 -0.05 -13.20 0.44
CA TYR A 186 1.21 -13.03 -0.26
C TYR A 186 2.08 -12.08 0.55
N VAL A 187 3.33 -12.47 0.80
CA VAL A 187 4.30 -11.63 1.52
C VAL A 187 5.59 -11.54 0.72
N TYR A 188 6.02 -10.31 0.46
CA TYR A 188 7.35 -10.01 -0.08
C TYR A 188 8.09 -9.16 0.94
N GLY A 189 9.18 -9.68 1.50
CA GLY A 189 9.91 -9.02 2.57
C GLY A 189 11.30 -9.61 2.80
N LEU A 190 11.95 -9.15 3.87
CA LEU A 190 13.27 -9.64 4.26
C LEU A 190 13.14 -10.75 5.30
N ALA A 191 13.56 -11.96 4.96
CA ALA A 191 13.74 -13.03 5.93
C ALA A 191 15.01 -12.79 6.75
N ARG A 192 14.89 -12.95 8.06
CA ARG A 192 16.00 -12.97 9.02
C ARG A 192 15.86 -14.19 9.91
N ARG A 193 16.96 -14.62 10.52
CA ARG A 193 16.94 -15.70 11.52
C ARG A 193 15.97 -15.35 12.66
N GLY A 194 15.03 -16.26 12.89
CA GLY A 194 14.03 -16.18 13.95
C GLY A 194 14.44 -16.88 15.24
N PRO A 195 13.52 -16.97 16.22
CA PRO A 195 13.68 -17.80 17.40
C PRO A 195 13.89 -19.27 17.00
N ALA A 196 14.75 -19.98 17.73
CA ALA A 196 14.93 -21.42 17.53
C ALA A 196 13.64 -22.17 17.83
N THR A 197 13.27 -23.09 16.96
CA THR A 197 12.07 -23.91 17.06
C THR A 197 12.40 -25.32 17.55
N GLU A 198 11.38 -26.05 17.99
CA GLU A 198 11.55 -27.43 18.43
C GLU A 198 11.97 -28.34 17.26
N TRP A 199 12.82 -29.32 17.54
CA TRP A 199 13.26 -30.25 16.51
C TRP A 199 12.08 -31.04 15.91
N GLY A 200 11.90 -30.95 14.60
CA GLY A 200 10.77 -31.55 13.88
C GLY A 200 9.50 -30.69 13.85
N SER A 201 9.56 -29.46 14.35
CA SER A 201 8.54 -28.44 14.12
C SER A 201 8.43 -28.14 12.63
N ASN A 202 7.22 -27.85 12.15
CA ASN A 202 6.97 -27.32 10.83
C ASN A 202 6.99 -25.78 10.81
N LEU A 203 7.48 -25.14 11.88
CA LEU A 203 7.73 -23.71 11.95
C LEU A 203 9.23 -23.50 11.79
N VAL A 204 9.66 -22.74 10.79
CA VAL A 204 11.08 -22.55 10.49
C VAL A 204 11.73 -21.51 11.40
N ASP A 205 13.06 -21.56 11.54
CA ASP A 205 13.86 -20.59 12.31
C ASP A 205 14.06 -19.27 11.55
N ALA A 206 12.96 -18.68 11.06
CA ALA A 206 12.94 -17.43 10.30
C ALA A 206 11.74 -16.53 10.66
N VAL A 207 11.95 -15.22 10.49
CA VAL A 207 10.90 -14.19 10.54
C VAL A 207 11.04 -13.33 9.29
N VAL A 208 9.93 -13.11 8.59
CA VAL A 208 9.83 -12.19 7.44
C VAL A 208 9.29 -10.85 7.91
N GLY A 209 9.95 -9.76 7.54
CA GLY A 209 9.52 -8.41 7.91
C GLY A 209 10.19 -7.32 7.09
N ASP A 210 10.08 -6.07 7.53
CA ASP A 210 10.74 -4.93 6.88
C ASP A 210 12.27 -4.95 7.04
N GLY A 211 13.00 -4.45 6.05
CA GLY A 211 14.45 -4.30 6.13
C GLY A 211 15.15 -3.78 4.88
N ASP A 212 16.34 -3.22 5.08
CA ASP A 212 17.17 -2.58 4.04
C ASP A 212 17.58 -3.49 2.87
N GLY A 213 17.46 -4.81 3.03
CA GLY A 213 17.72 -5.78 1.97
C GLY A 213 16.61 -5.88 0.93
N THR A 214 15.44 -5.31 1.22
CA THR A 214 14.29 -5.25 0.31
C THR A 214 13.90 -3.80 0.02
N PRO A 215 13.62 -3.47 -1.25
CA PRO A 215 13.23 -2.11 -1.64
C PRO A 215 11.83 -1.70 -1.16
N VAL A 216 11.00 -2.69 -0.88
CA VAL A 216 9.62 -2.58 -0.37
C VAL A 216 9.34 -3.82 0.48
N PHE A 217 8.52 -3.67 1.51
CA PHE A 217 7.92 -4.76 2.26
C PHE A 217 6.41 -4.72 2.02
N VAL A 218 5.84 -5.82 1.52
CA VAL A 218 4.44 -5.88 1.10
C VAL A 218 3.77 -7.10 1.70
N ILE A 219 2.55 -6.90 2.22
CA ILE A 219 1.63 -7.96 2.61
C ILE A 219 0.34 -7.72 1.84
N SER A 220 -0.14 -8.73 1.13
CA SER A 220 -1.34 -8.60 0.30
C SER A 220 -2.19 -9.87 0.29
N ASP A 221 -3.49 -9.71 0.14
CA ASP A 221 -4.46 -10.81 -0.02
C ASP A 221 -4.65 -11.22 -1.51
N THR A 222 -4.04 -10.50 -2.45
CA THR A 222 -4.05 -10.84 -3.88
C THR A 222 -2.68 -11.34 -4.35
N SER A 223 -2.70 -12.32 -5.25
CA SER A 223 -1.49 -12.82 -5.93
C SER A 223 -0.79 -11.73 -6.76
N GLU A 224 0.53 -11.56 -6.59
CA GLU A 224 1.59 -10.81 -7.32
C GLU A 224 1.23 -9.60 -8.24
N ARG A 225 0.23 -9.73 -9.12
CA ARG A 225 0.01 -8.83 -10.27
C ARG A 225 -0.69 -7.51 -9.95
N GLY A 226 -1.47 -7.44 -8.87
CA GLY A 226 -2.17 -6.23 -8.45
C GLY A 226 -1.23 -5.19 -7.81
N THR A 227 -0.30 -5.66 -6.97
CA THR A 227 0.62 -4.83 -6.18
C THR A 227 1.71 -4.19 -7.03
N ALA A 228 2.24 -4.95 -7.99
CA ALA A 228 3.31 -4.50 -8.87
C ALA A 228 2.98 -3.25 -9.70
N TRP A 229 1.70 -3.04 -10.05
CA TRP A 229 1.30 -1.97 -10.96
C TRP A 229 1.44 -0.57 -10.35
N ARG A 230 1.35 -0.42 -9.02
CA ARG A 230 1.48 0.90 -8.37
C ARG A 230 2.93 1.32 -8.18
N ILE A 231 3.82 0.38 -7.85
CA ILE A 231 5.28 0.63 -7.81
C ILE A 231 5.80 0.89 -9.23
N ALA A 232 5.29 0.15 -10.21
CA ALA A 232 5.59 0.40 -11.62
C ALA A 232 5.14 1.78 -12.07
N ARG A 233 3.97 2.29 -11.63
CA ARG A 233 3.38 3.55 -12.14
C ARG A 233 4.28 4.78 -11.97
N GLY A 234 4.99 4.90 -10.85
CA GLY A 234 5.93 6.00 -10.60
C GLY A 234 7.11 5.98 -11.57
N GLY A 235 7.78 4.82 -11.68
CA GLY A 235 8.88 4.62 -12.62
C GLY A 235 8.46 4.68 -14.09
N LEU A 236 7.27 4.15 -14.41
CA LEU A 236 6.68 4.15 -15.75
C LEU A 236 6.34 5.57 -16.20
N TRP A 237 5.74 6.40 -15.33
CA TRP A 237 5.48 7.81 -15.64
C TRP A 237 6.77 8.56 -15.95
N ARG A 238 7.81 8.40 -15.12
CA ARG A 238 9.12 9.03 -15.34
C ARG A 238 9.77 8.54 -16.64
N ALA A 239 9.63 7.25 -16.96
CA ALA A 239 10.13 6.68 -18.20
C ALA A 239 9.39 7.22 -19.45
N VAL A 240 8.05 7.32 -19.39
CA VAL A 240 7.23 7.91 -20.46
C VAL A 240 7.57 9.37 -20.66
N LEU A 241 7.62 10.16 -19.58
CA LEU A 241 7.99 11.57 -19.64
C LEU A 241 9.41 11.76 -20.20
N GLY A 242 10.37 10.97 -19.72
CA GLY A 242 11.74 10.99 -20.22
C GLY A 242 11.83 10.66 -21.71
N THR A 243 11.06 9.68 -22.18
CA THR A 243 10.96 9.32 -23.62
C THR A 243 10.40 10.48 -24.44
N VAL A 244 9.32 11.11 -23.98
CA VAL A 244 8.70 12.25 -24.67
C VAL A 244 9.68 13.43 -24.75
N VAL A 245 10.30 13.80 -23.63
CA VAL A 245 11.27 14.91 -23.56
C VAL A 245 12.49 14.65 -24.43
N ALA A 246 13.04 13.43 -24.41
CA ALA A 246 14.15 13.04 -25.27
C ALA A 246 13.77 13.07 -26.76
N GLY A 247 12.54 12.63 -27.10
CA GLY A 247 12.01 12.69 -28.46
C GLY A 247 11.92 14.11 -29.00
N PHE A 248 11.42 15.06 -28.20
CA PHE A 248 11.46 16.48 -28.56
C PHE A 248 12.89 16.99 -28.75
N GLY A 249 13.82 16.61 -27.86
CA GLY A 249 15.23 16.95 -28.00
C GLY A 249 15.84 16.48 -29.33
N LEU A 250 15.50 15.26 -29.76
CA LEU A 250 15.92 14.70 -31.05
C LEU A 250 15.37 15.50 -32.24
N VAL A 251 14.09 15.89 -32.21
CA VAL A 251 13.46 16.70 -33.26
C VAL A 251 14.17 18.04 -33.44
N PHE A 252 14.50 18.74 -32.34
CA PHE A 252 15.23 20.01 -32.37
C PHE A 252 16.67 19.89 -32.88
N LEU A 253 17.31 18.74 -32.67
CA LEU A 253 18.63 18.46 -33.25
C LEU A 253 18.54 18.22 -34.76
N LEU A 254 17.56 17.43 -35.20
CA LEU A 254 17.36 17.07 -36.61
C LEU A 254 16.83 18.23 -37.46
N SER A 255 16.10 19.19 -36.86
CA SER A 255 15.61 20.38 -37.57
C SER A 255 16.72 21.33 -38.03
N GLY A 256 17.96 21.15 -37.53
CA GLY A 256 19.12 21.90 -38.01
C GLY A 256 19.83 21.25 -39.21
N LEU A 257 19.37 20.09 -39.67
CA LEU A 257 19.93 19.35 -40.81
C LEU A 257 19.18 19.62 -42.13
N TRP A 258 18.08 20.36 -42.08
CA TRP A 258 17.22 20.72 -43.21
C TRP A 258 17.20 22.23 -43.44
#